data_AF-A0A1E5REQ6-F1
#
_entry.id   AF-A0A1E5REQ6-F1
#
_cell.length_a   1.000
_cell.length_b   1.000
_cell.length_c   1.000
_cell.angle_alpha   90.00
_cell.angle_beta   90.00
_cell.angle_gamma   90.00
#
_symmetry.space_group_name_H-M   'P 1'
#
loop_
_entity.id
_entity.type
_entity.pdbx_description
1 polymer ?
#
loop_
_entity_poly.entity_id
_entity_poly.type
_entity_poly.pdbx_seq_one_letter_code
_entity_poly.pdbx_strand_id
1 'polypeptide(L)'
;MMYGRSKSLQELTLKTNQRYFIGRENQTVSDVLKVIRNKMKGIDPIDFVAISVPAQVEALFQEATDEQTLSKMYMGWLAIW
;
A
#
# COMPACT_ATOMS: atom_id res chain seq x y z
N MET A 1 -13.91 21.68 26.23
CA MET A 1 -14.38 21.02 24.98
C MET A 1 -13.17 20.55 24.17
N MET A 2 -12.80 19.26 24.26
CA MET A 2 -11.65 18.65 23.55
C MET A 2 -12.10 17.87 22.30
N TYR A 3 -12.98 18.45 21.48
CA TYR A 3 -13.60 17.73 20.35
C TYR A 3 -12.79 17.78 19.03
N GLY A 4 -11.70 18.56 18.96
CA GLY A 4 -10.90 18.72 17.75
C GLY A 4 -9.84 17.63 17.54
N ARG A 5 -9.31 17.05 18.62
CA ARG A 5 -8.16 16.13 18.58
C ARG A 5 -8.55 14.68 18.24
N SER A 6 -9.80 14.30 18.51
CA SER A 6 -10.33 12.97 18.18
C SER A 6 -10.63 12.83 16.68
N LYS A 7 -11.09 13.91 16.02
CA LYS A 7 -11.34 13.91 14.57
C LYS A 7 -10.06 13.69 13.76
N SER A 8 -8.96 14.34 14.12
CA SER A 8 -7.67 14.16 13.44
C SER A 8 -7.10 12.75 13.62
N LEU A 9 -7.32 12.12 14.78
CA LEU A 9 -6.92 10.73 15.01
C LEU A 9 -7.77 9.75 14.21
N GLN A 10 -9.07 10.00 14.07
CA GLN A 10 -9.99 9.24 13.21
C GLN A 10 -9.62 9.36 11.73
N GLU A 11 -9.25 10.56 11.26
CA GLU A 11 -8.75 10.77 9.89
C GLU A 11 -7.43 10.05 9.62
N LEU A 12 -6.52 10.04 10.61
CA LEU A 12 -5.28 9.27 10.53
C LEU A 12 -5.57 7.76 10.52
N THR A 13 -6.53 7.28 11.32
CA THR A 13 -6.92 5.85 11.32
C THR A 13 -7.58 5.44 10.01
N LEU A 14 -8.42 6.30 9.43
CA LEU A 14 -9.05 6.08 8.12
C LEU A 14 -8.01 6.07 6.99
N LYS A 15 -7.00 6.95 7.03
CA LYS A 15 -5.87 6.90 6.09
C LYS A 15 -5.03 5.64 6.23
N THR A 16 -4.79 5.17 7.45
CA THR A 16 -4.05 3.91 7.68
C THR A 16 -4.84 2.67 7.25
N ASN A 17 -6.18 2.73 7.19
CA ASN A 17 -7.06 1.63 6.81
C ASN A 17 -7.37 1.53 5.32
N GLN A 18 -6.85 2.44 4.47
CA GLN A 18 -6.93 2.31 3.00
C GLN A 18 -5.91 1.29 2.47
N ARG A 19 -5.84 0.10 3.08
CA ARG A 19 -5.04 -1.03 2.60
C ARG A 19 -5.88 -1.99 1.77
N TYR A 20 -6.48 -1.48 0.69
CA TYR A 20 -7.07 -2.30 -0.36
C TYR A 20 -6.96 -1.48 -1.66
N PHE A 21 -6.26 -2.02 -2.67
CA PHE A 21 -6.07 -1.35 -3.95
C PHE A 21 -7.40 -1.21 -4.72
N ILE A 22 -8.16 -0.18 -4.38
CA ILE A 22 -9.32 0.36 -5.10
C ILE A 22 -9.12 1.89 -5.07
N GLY A 23 -9.13 2.58 -6.23
CA GLY A 23 -9.02 4.05 -6.27
C GLY A 23 -7.80 4.63 -6.99
N ARG A 24 -7.69 4.43 -8.30
CA ARG A 24 -6.88 5.32 -9.18
C ARG A 24 -7.73 6.33 -9.96
N GLU A 25 -8.99 6.51 -9.57
CA GLU A 25 -10.00 7.21 -10.37
C GLU A 25 -9.68 8.72 -10.58
N ASN A 26 -8.71 9.27 -9.85
CA ASN A 26 -8.25 10.66 -9.98
C ASN A 26 -6.71 10.80 -10.11
N GLN A 27 -5.99 9.73 -10.47
CA GLN A 27 -4.53 9.83 -10.63
C GLN A 27 -4.17 10.37 -12.02
N THR A 28 -3.32 11.39 -12.04
CA THR A 28 -2.76 11.88 -13.31
C THR A 28 -1.69 10.91 -13.83
N VAL A 29 -1.42 10.95 -15.13
CA VAL A 29 -0.31 10.19 -15.73
C VAL A 29 1.02 10.47 -15.03
N SER A 30 1.25 11.72 -14.61
CA SER A 30 2.46 12.09 -13.88
C SER A 30 2.58 11.41 -12.52
N ASP A 31 1.47 11.14 -11.83
CA ASP A 31 1.49 10.47 -10.53
C ASP A 31 1.82 8.99 -10.69
N VAL A 32 1.28 8.36 -11.74
CA VAL A 32 1.62 6.97 -12.09
C VAL A 32 3.11 6.85 -12.41
N LEU A 33 3.67 7.78 -13.18
CA LEU A 33 5.09 7.78 -13.52
C LEU A 33 5.98 8.00 -12.28
N LYS A 34 5.52 8.78 -11.30
CA LYS A 34 6.23 8.92 -10.01
C LYS A 34 6.23 7.60 -9.24
N VAL A 35 5.11 6.88 -9.19
CA VAL A 35 5.03 5.57 -8.52
C VAL A 35 5.98 4.57 -9.19
N ILE A 36 5.99 4.51 -10.52
CA ILE A 36 6.91 3.64 -11.27
C ILE A 36 8.37 3.98 -10.95
N ARG A 37 8.72 5.27 -11.00
CA ARG A 37 10.06 5.74 -10.65
C ARG A 37 10.46 5.37 -9.23
N ASN A 38 9.55 5.50 -8.26
CA ASN A 38 9.82 5.18 -6.86
C ASN A 38 10.02 3.67 -6.67
N LYS A 39 9.21 2.83 -7.34
CA LYS A 39 9.42 1.37 -7.35
C LYS A 39 10.76 0.97 -7.97
N MET A 40 11.17 1.61 -9.08
CA MET A 40 12.49 1.35 -9.70
C MET A 40 13.66 1.77 -8.82
N LYS A 41 13.48 2.80 -7.98
CA LYS A 41 14.49 3.25 -7.01
C LYS A 41 14.53 2.39 -5.74
N GLY A 42 13.62 1.42 -5.60
CA GLY A 42 13.49 0.64 -4.37
C GLY A 42 13.01 1.48 -3.18
N ILE A 43 12.25 2.55 -3.41
CA ILE A 43 11.64 3.32 -2.32
C ILE A 43 10.44 2.56 -1.81
N ASP A 44 10.50 2.17 -0.54
CA ASP A 44 9.40 1.50 0.14
C ASP A 44 8.18 2.43 0.26
N PRO A 45 6.97 1.98 -0.11
CA PRO A 45 5.76 2.82 -0.04
C PRO A 45 5.30 3.16 1.39
N ILE A 46 5.74 2.44 2.42
CA ILE A 46 5.32 2.68 3.82
C ILE A 46 6.25 3.71 4.46
N ASP A 47 7.55 3.45 4.41
CA ASP A 47 8.54 4.25 5.12
C ASP A 47 9.13 5.38 4.27
N PHE A 48 8.87 5.40 2.96
CA PHE A 48 9.44 6.36 1.99
C PHE A 48 10.98 6.38 1.99
N VAL A 49 11.60 5.28 2.39
CA VAL A 49 13.05 5.08 2.43
C VAL A 49 13.46 4.11 1.32
N ALA A 50 14.63 4.33 0.73
CA ALA A 50 15.21 3.39 -0.21
C ALA A 50 15.71 2.15 0.53
N ILE A 51 15.19 0.99 0.15
CA ILE A 51 15.59 -0.31 0.70
C ILE A 51 16.57 -1.02 -0.24
N SER A 52 17.34 -1.97 0.31
CA SER A 52 18.25 -2.78 -0.50
C SER A 52 17.47 -3.71 -1.41
N VAL A 53 18.06 -4.10 -2.54
CA VAL A 53 17.47 -5.08 -3.47
C VAL A 53 17.01 -6.37 -2.78
N PRO A 54 17.82 -7.05 -1.93
CA PRO A 54 17.36 -8.25 -1.25
C PRO A 54 16.20 -7.96 -0.27
N ALA A 55 16.21 -6.81 0.43
CA ALA A 55 15.10 -6.44 1.31
C ALA A 55 13.81 -6.16 0.51
N GLN A 56 13.92 -5.58 -0.68
CA GLN A 56 12.78 -5.35 -1.57
C GLN A 56 12.17 -6.66 -2.06
N VAL A 57 13.00 -7.64 -2.42
CA VAL A 57 12.55 -8.98 -2.82
C VAL A 57 11.86 -9.68 -1.66
N GLU A 58 12.46 -9.66 -0.47
CA GLU A 58 11.90 -10.30 0.72
C GLU A 58 10.56 -9.69 1.14
N ALA A 59 10.48 -8.35 1.20
CA ALA A 59 9.24 -7.66 1.55
C ALA A 59 8.11 -7.98 0.58
N LEU A 60 8.40 -8.00 -0.73
CA LEU A 60 7.42 -8.34 -1.76
C LEU A 60 7.02 -9.81 -1.70
N PHE A 61 7.96 -10.70 -1.39
CA PHE A 61 7.67 -12.13 -1.22
C PHE A 61 6.75 -12.35 -0.03
N GLN A 62 7.07 -11.80 1.14
CA GLN A 62 6.24 -11.91 2.34
C GLN A 62 4.83 -11.36 2.11
N GLU A 63 4.71 -10.18 1.50
CA GLU A 63 3.39 -9.59 1.18
C GLU A 63 2.59 -10.45 0.20
N ALA A 64 3.23 -11.01 -0.83
CA ALA A 64 2.56 -11.83 -1.84
C ALA A 64 2.13 -13.21 -1.31
N THR A 65 2.83 -13.75 -0.31
CA THR A 65 2.51 -15.04 0.32
C THR A 65 1.63 -14.92 1.56
N ASP A 66 1.36 -13.70 2.03
CA ASP A 66 0.55 -13.48 3.22
C ASP A 66 -0.89 -13.93 3.00
N GLU A 67 -1.34 -14.90 3.81
CA GLU A 67 -2.68 -15.47 3.75
C GLU A 67 -3.76 -14.40 3.94
N GLN A 68 -3.51 -13.38 4.76
CA GLN A 68 -4.48 -12.30 4.95
C GLN A 68 -4.64 -11.50 3.65
N THR A 69 -3.55 -11.18 2.97
CA THR A 69 -3.56 -10.47 1.68
C THR A 69 -4.21 -11.31 0.58
N LEU A 70 -3.90 -12.60 0.51
CA LEU A 70 -4.48 -13.53 -0.46
C LEU A 70 -6.00 -13.69 -0.26
N SER A 71 -6.48 -13.78 0.98
CA SER A 71 -7.91 -13.93 1.30
C SER A 71 -8.77 -12.72 0.89
N LYS A 72 -8.14 -11.55 0.69
CA LYS A 72 -8.78 -10.28 0.35
C LYS A 72 -8.87 -10.04 -1.15
N MET A 73 -8.25 -10.90 -1.97
CA MET A 73 -8.23 -10.74 -3.42
C MET A 73 -9.60 -11.02 -4.03
N TYR A 74 -9.83 -10.48 -5.23
CA TYR A 74 -11.05 -10.76 -6.00
C TYR A 74 -11.19 -12.27 -6.20
N MET A 75 -12.39 -12.82 -5.93
CA MET A 75 -12.63 -14.27 -5.91
C MET A 75 -12.22 -14.98 -7.22
N GLY A 76 -12.36 -14.33 -8.38
CA GLY A 76 -11.95 -14.89 -9.68
C GLY A 76 -10.44 -14.98 -9.88
N TRP A 77 -9.64 -14.39 -9.00
CA TRP A 77 -8.17 -14.56 -8.98
C TRP A 77 -7.75 -15.94 -8.45
N LEU A 78 -8.64 -16.65 -7.73
CA LEU A 78 -8.40 -18.00 -7.20
C LEU A 78 -7.08 -18.11 -6.40
N ALA A 79 -6.89 -17.21 -5.43
CA ALA A 79 -5.65 -17.09 -4.65
C ALA A 79 -5.26 -18.33 -3.81
N ILE A 80 -6.13 -19.34 -3.70
CA ILE A 80 -6.01 -20.51 -2.80
C ILE A 80 -5.95 -21.82 -3.61
N TRP A 81 -5.50 -21.76 -4.86
CA TRP A 81 -5.49 -22.93 -5.77
C TRP A 81 -4.24 -23.80 -5.63
#